data_AF-A0A3A5KSU5-F1
#
_entry.id   AF-A0A3A5KSU5-F1
#
_cell.length_a   1.000
_cell.length_b   1.000
_cell.length_c   1.000
_cell.angle_alpha   90.00
_cell.angle_beta   90.00
_cell.angle_gamma   90.00
#
_symmetry.space_group_name_H-M   'P 1'
#
loop_
_entity.id
_entity.type
_entity.pdbx_description
1 polymer ?
#
loop_
_entity_poly.entity_id
_entity_poly.type
_entity_poly.pdbx_seq_one_letter_code
_entity_poly.pdbx_strand_id
1 'polypeptide(L)'
;MTHSETKPYASTRLAKFVERRILELKAKKTQSTIASEAGFSQHNMLTSIKLGNSKLPLDRVPALAKALEVDSAFLFMMAVEQLGGDTTELAIRKIFGTLVTENETAWLEEIRKASDYSDPSLTSRSRAALRGIFGK
;
A
#
# COMPACT_ATOMS: atom_id res chain seq x y z
N MET A 1 -14.69 25.43 27.23
CA MET A 1 -13.42 24.80 26.81
C MET A 1 -13.71 23.35 26.46
N THR A 2 -13.98 23.06 25.18
CA THR A 2 -14.18 21.69 24.71
C THR A 2 -12.86 21.23 24.09
N HIS A 3 -12.15 20.33 24.77
CA HIS A 3 -11.04 19.60 24.17
C HIS A 3 -11.62 18.73 23.04
N SER A 4 -11.59 19.22 21.80
CA SER A 4 -11.81 18.36 20.65
C SER A 4 -10.68 17.33 20.65
N GLU A 5 -11.00 16.08 20.99
CA GLU A 5 -10.09 14.94 20.84
C GLU A 5 -9.52 14.98 19.42
N THR A 6 -8.30 15.47 19.29
CA THR A 6 -7.71 15.78 18.01
C THR A 6 -7.29 14.45 17.42
N LYS A 7 -8.07 13.92 16.48
CA LYS A 7 -7.75 12.70 15.71
C LYS A 7 -7.12 13.14 14.39
N PRO A 8 -5.82 13.46 14.35
CA PRO A 8 -5.18 14.17 13.23
C PRO A 8 -5.26 13.41 11.90
N TYR A 9 -5.42 12.09 11.93
CA TYR A 9 -5.42 11.25 10.73
C TYR A 9 -6.79 10.63 10.41
N ALA A 10 -7.85 11.00 11.12
CA ALA A 10 -9.18 10.38 10.95
C ALA A 10 -9.78 10.61 9.56
N SER A 11 -9.44 11.72 8.91
CA SER A 11 -9.90 12.04 7.55
C SER A 11 -9.07 11.36 6.45
N THR A 12 -7.93 10.76 6.79
CA THR A 12 -6.98 10.19 5.82
C THR A 12 -7.58 8.97 5.12
N ARG A 13 -7.16 8.78 3.87
CA ARG A 13 -7.57 7.64 3.06
C ARG A 13 -7.22 6.31 3.72
N LEU A 14 -6.04 6.23 4.35
CA LEU A 14 -5.59 5.03 5.06
C LEU A 14 -6.53 4.64 6.20
N ALA A 15 -6.90 5.57 7.07
CA ALA A 15 -7.75 5.28 8.24
C ALA A 15 -9.10 4.68 7.81
N LYS A 16 -9.75 5.32 6.83
CA LYS A 16 -11.02 4.86 6.24
C LYS A 16 -10.88 3.52 5.51
N PHE A 17 -9.77 3.31 4.81
CA PHE A 17 -9.50 2.06 4.11
C PHE A 17 -9.33 0.89 5.08
N VAL A 18 -8.50 1.07 6.11
CA VAL A 18 -8.25 0.05 7.14
C VAL A 18 -9.54 -0.28 7.89
N GLU A 19 -10.33 0.72 8.27
CA GLU A 19 -11.64 0.50 8.93
C GLU A 19 -12.56 -0.36 8.07
N ARG A 20 -12.74 0.00 6.79
CA ARG A 20 -13.58 -0.76 5.85
C ARG A 20 -13.08 -2.18 5.67
N ARG A 21 -11.77 -2.35 5.47
CA ARG A 21 -11.18 -3.67 5.20
C ARG A 21 -11.30 -4.61 6.40
N ILE A 22 -11.19 -4.11 7.62
CA ILE A 22 -11.43 -4.89 8.84
C ILE A 22 -12.89 -5.37 8.90
N LEU A 23 -13.86 -4.54 8.49
CA LEU A 23 -15.27 -4.95 8.46
C LEU A 23 -15.54 -6.03 7.42
N GLU A 24 -14.95 -5.92 6.23
CA GLU A 24 -15.04 -6.94 5.17
C GLU A 24 -14.47 -8.30 5.61
N LEU A 25 -13.39 -8.28 6.40
CA LEU A 25 -12.74 -9.49 6.90
C LEU A 25 -13.38 -10.07 8.17
N LYS A 26 -14.37 -9.40 8.76
CA LYS A 26 -14.96 -9.81 10.06
C LYS A 26 -15.51 -11.24 10.07
N ALA A 27 -15.94 -11.76 8.92
CA ALA A 27 -16.40 -13.15 8.77
C ALA A 27 -15.26 -14.18 8.80
N LYS A 28 -14.01 -13.77 8.51
CA LYS A 28 -12.82 -14.63 8.46
C LYS A 28 -11.88 -14.44 9.65
N LYS A 29 -11.66 -13.18 10.07
CA LYS A 29 -10.66 -12.81 11.08
C LYS A 29 -11.19 -11.72 12.00
N THR A 30 -10.75 -11.76 13.25
CA THR A 30 -11.05 -10.69 14.21
C THR A 30 -10.02 -9.57 14.11
N GLN A 31 -10.39 -8.37 14.54
CA GLN A 31 -9.46 -7.24 14.62
C GLN A 31 -8.23 -7.56 15.50
N SER A 32 -8.42 -8.29 16.61
CA SER A 32 -7.34 -8.73 17.49
C SER A 32 -6.34 -9.63 16.75
N THR A 33 -6.86 -10.59 15.97
CA THR A 33 -6.04 -11.48 15.15
C THR A 33 -5.22 -10.69 14.12
N ILE A 34 -5.86 -9.76 13.41
CA ILE A 34 -5.17 -8.90 12.42
C ILE A 34 -4.06 -8.06 13.10
N ALA A 35 -4.31 -7.52 14.28
CA ALA A 35 -3.31 -6.74 15.02
C ALA A 35 -2.10 -7.58 15.44
N SER A 36 -2.34 -8.83 15.87
CA SER A 36 -1.31 -9.79 16.23
C SER A 36 -0.48 -10.23 15.01
N GLU A 37 -1.13 -10.54 13.89
CA GLU A 37 -0.46 -10.91 12.63
C GLU A 37 0.40 -9.75 12.08
N ALA A 38 -0.07 -8.50 12.23
CA ALA A 38 0.67 -7.31 11.87
C ALA A 38 1.86 -7.01 12.81
N GLY A 39 1.99 -7.75 13.92
CA GLY A 39 3.10 -7.62 14.87
C GLY A 39 3.05 -6.34 15.69
N PHE A 40 1.86 -5.77 15.94
CA PHE A 40 1.74 -4.60 16.80
C PHE A 40 1.94 -4.97 18.27
N SER A 41 2.92 -4.34 18.92
CA SER A 41 3.23 -4.55 20.34
C SER A 41 2.07 -4.15 21.26
N GLN A 42 1.32 -3.12 20.85
CA GLN A 42 0.18 -2.61 21.59
C GLN A 42 -1.14 -3.10 20.96
N HIS A 43 -1.98 -3.73 21.78
CA HIS A 43 -3.25 -4.33 21.33
C HIS A 43 -4.22 -3.30 20.72
N ASN A 44 -4.16 -2.04 21.16
CA ASN A 44 -5.00 -0.96 20.67
C ASN A 44 -4.41 -0.24 19.44
N MET A 45 -3.21 -0.59 18.96
CA MET A 45 -2.56 0.14 17.86
C MET A 45 -3.39 0.12 16.58
N LEU A 46 -3.96 -1.03 16.21
CA LEU A 46 -4.83 -1.13 15.05
C LEU A 46 -6.10 -0.28 15.20
N THR A 47 -6.63 -0.17 16.43
CA THR A 47 -7.74 0.75 16.76
C THR A 47 -7.31 2.21 16.62
N SER A 48 -6.10 2.56 17.08
CA SER A 48 -5.58 3.92 16.97
C SER A 48 -5.34 4.32 15.52
N ILE A 49 -4.89 3.41 14.66
CA ILE A 49 -4.68 3.66 13.23
C ILE A 49 -6.02 3.83 12.51
N LYS A 50 -7.00 2.94 12.73
CA LYS A 50 -8.31 3.04 12.06
C LYS A 50 -9.08 4.29 12.48
N LEU A 51 -8.98 4.70 13.76
CA LEU A 51 -9.62 5.92 14.26
C LEU A 51 -8.83 7.19 13.89
N GLY A 52 -7.63 7.05 13.32
CA GLY A 52 -6.79 8.17 12.94
C GLY A 52 -6.12 8.90 14.11
N ASN A 53 -5.97 8.23 15.26
CA ASN A 53 -5.22 8.72 16.41
C ASN A 53 -3.70 8.57 16.20
N SER A 54 -3.26 7.61 15.36
CA SER A 54 -1.87 7.35 15.05
C SER A 54 -1.67 7.11 13.55
N LYS A 55 -0.48 7.42 13.04
CA LYS A 55 -0.06 7.02 11.69
C LYS A 55 0.24 5.53 11.66
N LEU A 56 0.17 4.91 10.47
CA LEU A 56 0.71 3.57 10.26
C LEU A 56 2.25 3.62 10.21
N PRO A 57 2.97 2.89 11.09
CA PRO A 57 4.41 2.76 10.98
C PRO A 57 4.80 2.06 9.66
N LEU A 58 5.73 2.66 8.91
CA LEU A 58 6.10 2.17 7.57
C LEU A 58 6.74 0.78 7.60
N ASP A 59 7.48 0.45 8.67
CA ASP A 59 8.07 -0.87 8.92
C ASP A 59 7.02 -1.98 9.10
N ARG A 60 5.78 -1.60 9.47
CA ARG A 60 4.66 -2.53 9.70
C ARG A 60 3.73 -2.69 8.52
N VAL A 61 3.93 -1.92 7.45
CA VAL A 61 3.11 -2.00 6.26
C VAL A 61 3.07 -3.41 5.65
N PRO A 62 4.20 -4.12 5.44
CA PRO A 62 4.14 -5.45 4.81
C PRO A 62 3.38 -6.47 5.66
N ALA A 63 3.60 -6.45 6.98
CA ALA A 63 2.93 -7.36 7.91
C ALA A 63 1.41 -7.08 7.98
N LEU A 64 1.03 -5.80 8.04
CA LEU A 64 -0.38 -5.41 8.06
C LEU A 64 -1.07 -5.69 6.72
N ALA A 65 -0.40 -5.47 5.59
CA ALA A 65 -0.93 -5.76 4.26
C ALA A 65 -1.26 -7.25 4.10
N LYS A 66 -0.33 -8.13 4.54
CA LYS A 66 -0.56 -9.58 4.59
C LYS A 66 -1.74 -9.94 5.49
N ALA A 67 -1.84 -9.33 6.68
CA ALA A 67 -2.92 -9.60 7.63
C ALA A 67 -4.30 -9.16 7.09
N LEU A 68 -4.32 -8.05 6.32
CA LEU A 68 -5.52 -7.50 5.68
C LEU A 68 -5.82 -8.09 4.30
N GLU A 69 -5.00 -9.03 3.81
CA GLU A 69 -5.12 -9.59 2.45
C GLU A 69 -5.20 -8.47 1.40
N VAL A 70 -4.28 -7.50 1.44
CA VAL A 70 -4.19 -6.36 0.51
C VAL A 70 -2.77 -6.18 -0.03
N ASP A 71 -2.68 -5.48 -1.16
CA ASP A 71 -1.39 -5.13 -1.76
C ASP A 71 -0.56 -4.21 -0.84
N SER A 72 0.71 -4.59 -0.66
CA SER A 72 1.63 -3.90 0.25
C SER A 72 2.04 -2.52 -0.26
N ALA A 73 2.22 -2.36 -1.58
CA ALA A 73 2.60 -1.08 -2.17
C ALA A 73 1.46 -0.05 -2.07
N PHE A 74 0.22 -0.50 -2.26
CA PHE A 74 -0.97 0.32 -2.08
C PHE A 74 -1.15 0.79 -0.63
N LEU A 75 -0.99 -0.12 0.34
CA LEU A 75 -1.05 0.24 1.76
C LEU A 75 0.11 1.17 2.17
N PHE A 76 1.31 0.95 1.62
CA PHE A 76 2.48 1.81 1.84
C PHE A 76 2.22 3.23 1.35
N MET A 77 1.71 3.38 0.13
CA MET A 77 1.42 4.69 -0.44
C MET A 77 0.46 5.50 0.45
N MET A 78 -0.63 4.88 0.90
CA MET A 78 -1.56 5.54 1.82
C MET A 78 -0.93 5.89 3.18
N ALA A 79 0.07 5.12 3.63
CA ALA A 79 0.80 5.41 4.87
C ALA A 79 1.75 6.59 4.71
N VAL A 80 2.40 6.72 3.55
CA VAL A 80 3.25 7.87 3.26
C VAL A 80 2.42 9.13 2.98
N GLU A 81 1.21 9.01 2.40
CA GLU A 81 0.23 10.11 2.33
C GLU A 81 -0.13 10.64 3.74
N GLN A 82 -0.15 9.78 4.78
CA GLN A 82 -0.32 10.26 6.17
C GLN A 82 0.91 11.00 6.71
N LEU A 83 2.10 10.82 6.11
CA LEU A 83 3.34 11.41 6.61
C LEU A 83 3.50 12.87 6.22
N GLY A 84 3.02 13.30 5.07
CA GLY A 84 3.05 14.71 4.66
C GLY A 84 1.85 15.10 3.81
N GLY A 85 1.45 16.37 3.90
CA GLY A 85 0.39 16.94 3.07
C GLY A 85 0.73 16.92 1.57
N ASP A 86 -0.15 17.49 0.73
CA ASP A 86 -0.23 17.41 -0.74
C ASP A 86 1.11 17.33 -1.53
N THR A 87 2.20 17.92 -1.04
CA THR A 87 3.54 17.87 -1.66
C THR A 87 4.23 16.50 -1.57
N THR A 88 3.92 15.71 -0.54
CA THR A 88 4.52 14.39 -0.31
C THR A 88 3.95 13.35 -1.28
N GLU A 89 2.64 13.40 -1.56
CA GLU A 89 1.99 12.55 -2.57
C GLU A 89 2.60 12.78 -3.97
N LEU A 90 2.81 14.04 -4.35
CA LEU A 90 3.42 14.41 -5.64
C LEU A 90 4.87 13.90 -5.76
N ALA A 91 5.67 14.02 -4.70
CA ALA A 91 7.03 13.52 -4.68
C ALA A 91 7.06 11.98 -4.83
N ILE A 92 6.16 11.26 -4.15
CA ILE A 92 6.09 9.80 -4.21
C ILE A 92 5.66 9.32 -5.59
N ARG A 93 4.63 9.92 -6.19
CA ARG A 93 4.22 9.59 -7.57
C ARG A 93 5.34 9.83 -8.57
N LYS A 94 6.14 10.88 -8.34
CA LYS A 94 7.29 11.23 -9.19
C LYS A 94 8.50 10.32 -8.98
N ILE A 95 8.69 9.77 -7.77
CA ILE A 95 9.83 8.91 -7.41
C ILE A 95 9.54 7.42 -7.65
N PHE A 96 8.34 6.94 -7.30
CA PHE A 96 7.96 5.53 -7.37
C PHE A 96 7.20 5.13 -8.64
N GLY A 97 6.70 6.09 -9.44
CA GLY A 97 6.00 5.79 -10.70
C GLY A 97 4.64 5.11 -10.50
N THR A 98 4.27 4.17 -11.38
CA THR A 98 3.00 3.42 -11.37
C THR A 98 3.04 2.25 -10.39
N LEU A 99 2.02 2.15 -9.53
CA LEU A 99 1.76 0.95 -8.73
C LEU A 99 1.57 -0.23 -9.67
N VAL A 100 2.41 -1.25 -9.52
CA VAL A 100 2.32 -2.52 -10.25
C VAL A 100 1.74 -3.58 -9.34
N THR A 101 0.75 -4.30 -9.85
CA THR A 101 0.18 -5.49 -9.21
C THR A 101 1.24 -6.60 -9.07
N GLU A 102 0.99 -7.62 -8.24
CA GLU A 102 1.88 -8.78 -8.13
C GLU A 102 2.14 -9.45 -9.49
N ASN A 103 1.11 -9.53 -10.34
CA ASN A 103 1.25 -10.05 -11.69
C ASN A 103 2.14 -9.14 -12.56
N GLU A 104 1.93 -7.83 -12.55
CA GLU A 104 2.78 -6.88 -13.30
C GLU A 104 4.22 -6.88 -12.77
N THR A 105 4.43 -7.15 -11.49
CA THR A 105 5.76 -7.30 -10.88
C THR A 105 6.48 -8.52 -11.46
N ALA A 106 5.80 -9.66 -11.62
CA ALA A 106 6.36 -10.83 -12.28
C ALA A 106 6.75 -10.54 -13.75
N TRP A 107 5.93 -9.78 -14.47
CA TRP A 107 6.27 -9.32 -15.82
C TRP A 107 7.50 -8.40 -15.83
N LEU A 108 7.60 -7.46 -14.90
CA LEU A 108 8.76 -6.57 -14.78
C LEU A 108 10.04 -7.33 -14.45
N GLU A 109 9.98 -8.34 -13.57
CA GLU A 109 11.13 -9.18 -13.24
C GLU A 109 11.63 -9.96 -14.46
N GLU A 110 10.73 -10.54 -15.25
CA GLU A 110 11.11 -11.24 -16.47
C GLU A 110 11.71 -10.28 -17.52
N ILE A 111 11.16 -9.07 -17.66
CA ILE A 111 11.76 -8.04 -18.53
C ILE A 111 13.16 -7.65 -18.05
N ARG A 112 13.37 -7.48 -16.74
CA ARG A 112 14.68 -7.15 -16.16
C ARG A 112 15.69 -8.26 -16.37
N LYS A 113 15.30 -9.52 -16.22
CA LYS A 113 16.17 -10.67 -16.52
C LYS A 113 16.52 -10.70 -18.01
N ALA A 114 15.53 -10.51 -18.89
CA ALA A 114 15.74 -10.51 -20.34
C ALA A 114 16.61 -9.34 -20.83
N SER A 115 16.67 -8.23 -20.07
CA SER A 115 17.55 -7.10 -20.35
C SER A 115 18.91 -7.18 -19.66
N ASP A 116 19.25 -8.27 -18.96
CA ASP A 116 20.44 -8.36 -18.09
C ASP A 116 20.52 -7.19 -17.09
N TYR A 117 19.37 -6.77 -16.56
CA TYR A 117 19.20 -5.64 -15.65
C TYR A 117 19.67 -4.28 -16.22
N SER A 118 19.89 -4.20 -17.54
CA SER A 118 20.03 -2.92 -18.22
C SER A 118 18.69 -2.18 -18.27
N ASP A 119 18.74 -0.87 -18.53
CA ASP A 119 17.56 0.01 -18.68
C ASP A 119 17.35 0.40 -20.15
N PRO A 120 16.89 -0.52 -21.02
CA PRO A 120 16.69 -0.24 -22.43
C PRO A 120 15.39 0.55 -22.66
N SER A 121 15.46 1.54 -23.56
CA SER A 121 14.26 2.28 -23.98
C SER A 121 13.30 1.41 -24.79
N LEU A 122 11.99 1.66 -24.68
CA LEU A 122 10.96 0.91 -25.40
C LEU A 122 10.96 1.24 -26.90
N THR A 123 11.63 0.42 -27.70
CA THR A 123 11.66 0.50 -29.17
C THR A 123 10.34 0.08 -29.83
N SER A 124 10.17 0.42 -31.12
CA SER A 124 9.03 -0.06 -31.92
C SER A 124 8.97 -1.58 -32.00
N ARG A 125 10.12 -2.26 -32.04
CA ARG A 125 10.22 -3.72 -32.10
C ARG A 125 9.76 -4.37 -30.80
N SER A 126 10.25 -3.90 -29.65
CA SER A 126 9.85 -4.41 -28.33
C SER A 126 8.36 -4.15 -28.05
N ARG A 127 7.84 -3.00 -28.51
CA ARG A 127 6.41 -2.71 -28.44
C ARG A 127 5.55 -3.69 -29.24
N ALA A 128 5.96 -4.04 -30.46
CA ALA A 128 5.26 -5.01 -31.29
C ALA A 128 5.27 -6.41 -30.67
N ALA A 129 6.42 -6.84 -30.13
CA ALA A 129 6.55 -8.13 -29.43
C ALA A 129 5.63 -8.20 -28.20
N LEU A 130 5.62 -7.16 -27.35
CA LEU A 130 4.75 -7.10 -26.17
C LEU A 130 3.26 -7.18 -26.54
N ARG A 131 2.82 -6.47 -27.59
CA ARG A 131 1.43 -6.53 -28.05
C ARG A 131 1.06 -7.92 -28.57
N GLY A 132 1.98 -8.58 -29.28
CA GLY A 132 1.79 -9.94 -29.76
C GLY A 132 1.50 -10.96 -28.65
N ILE A 133 2.11 -10.82 -27.47
CA ILE A 133 1.85 -11.73 -26.34
C ILE A 133 0.40 -11.65 -25.84
N PHE A 134 -0.22 -10.47 -25.96
CA PHE A 134 -1.61 -10.24 -25.55
C PHE A 134 -2.60 -10.30 -26.73
N GLY A 135 -2.16 -10.71 -27.92
CA GLY A 135 -3.01 -10.78 -29.12
C GLY A 135 -3.52 -9.42 -29.63
N LYS A 136 -2.75 -8.35 -29.39
CA LYS A 136 -3.05 -6.97 -29.83
C LYS A 136 -2.16 -6.48 -30.97
#